data_AF-A0A7C9CPX2-F1
#
_entry.id   AF-A0A7C9CPX2-F1
#
_cell.length_a   1.000
_cell.length_b   1.000
_cell.length_c   1.000
_cell.angle_alpha   90.00
_cell.angle_beta   90.00
_cell.angle_gamma   90.00
#
_symmetry.space_group_name_H-M   'P 1'
#
loop_
_entity.id
_entity.type
_entity.pdbx_description
1 polymer ?
#
loop_
_entity_poly.entity_id
_entity_poly.type
_entity_poly.pdbx_seq_one_letter_code
_entity_poly.pdbx_strand_id
1 'polypeptide(L)'
;MTVASRLALQASVVPSLSHNHHRFPRSYIISSPTTSKRSPRISCSISLSSAAATTTSIPWGCEVDSLENAEALQKWLSASGLPPQKMKIERVEVGERGLVALKNIRKGEKLLFVPPSLVITADSDWSCPEAGKVLKRNSVPDWPLLATYIISEASLMSKSRWSNYISALPRQPYSLLYWTRSELDRYLEASKIRERAIEMSNDVAGTYNDLKLRIFSKYPDLFPEEVFNMETFRWSFGILFSRLVRLPSMCGKVALVPWADMLNHSCEVETYLDYDKSSKGIVFTTDRQYQPGEQVFISYGKKSNGELLLSYGFVPEEGTNPSDSAELSLSLEKSDKCYKEKLEALRKHGLSASHCFPLQVTGWPVQMMAYAYLVVSPPSMLRQFDELAAAASSKTGARQDIRFPELDGQALRFILDNCEASIAKYSKFLQESGSMDLDFTSPKQLNRRLFLKQLAVNLCYSERRILHRTQYILRRRLRDMRTDELRAPRIFDGFWNLFK
;
A
#
# COMPACT_ATOMS: atom_id res chain seq x y z
N MET A 1 18.68 11.20 -31.79
CA MET A 1 18.66 9.75 -32.13
C MET A 1 19.48 9.06 -31.05
N THR A 2 19.07 8.09 -30.24
CA THR A 2 17.95 7.12 -30.25
C THR A 2 17.82 6.66 -28.77
N VAL A 3 16.73 7.01 -28.08
CA VAL A 3 15.69 6.09 -27.55
C VAL A 3 16.21 4.72 -27.11
N ALA A 4 16.19 4.45 -25.80
CA ALA A 4 16.03 3.10 -25.25
C ALA A 4 15.42 3.16 -23.84
N SER A 5 14.11 2.91 -23.83
CA SER A 5 13.22 2.72 -22.69
C SER A 5 13.73 1.67 -21.69
N ARG A 6 13.69 1.99 -20.39
CA ARG A 6 13.65 1.00 -19.31
C ARG A 6 12.59 1.43 -18.29
N LEU A 7 11.37 0.94 -18.53
CA LEU A 7 10.29 0.93 -17.53
C LEU A 7 10.64 -0.14 -16.48
N ALA A 8 11.19 0.30 -15.36
CA ALA A 8 11.34 -0.53 -14.17
C ALA A 8 10.00 -0.58 -13.43
N LEU A 9 9.44 -1.78 -13.30
CA LEU A 9 8.35 -2.10 -12.37
C LEU A 9 8.84 -1.84 -10.93
N GLN A 10 8.64 -0.64 -10.41
CA GLN A 10 8.71 -0.38 -8.98
C GLN A 10 7.33 -0.63 -8.39
N ALA A 11 7.12 -1.83 -7.86
CA ALA A 11 6.08 -2.06 -6.86
C ALA A 11 6.29 -1.03 -5.74
N SER A 12 5.22 -0.34 -5.35
CA SER A 12 5.24 0.54 -4.19
C SER A 12 5.31 -0.34 -2.94
N VAL A 13 6.52 -0.83 -2.64
CA VAL A 13 6.83 -1.38 -1.34
C VAL A 13 6.61 -0.24 -0.36
N VAL A 14 5.60 -0.36 0.50
CA VAL A 14 5.54 0.40 1.76
C VAL A 14 6.92 0.17 2.39
N PRO A 15 7.75 1.22 2.59
CA PRO A 15 9.11 1.00 3.05
C PRO A 15 9.03 0.25 4.38
N SER A 16 9.68 -0.91 4.47
CA SER A 16 9.94 -1.50 5.77
C SER A 16 10.80 -0.50 6.54
N LEU A 17 10.22 0.07 7.60
CA LEU A 17 10.90 1.01 8.50
C LEU A 17 11.90 0.20 9.34
N SER A 18 13.00 -0.22 8.72
CA SER A 18 14.06 -0.97 9.39
C SER A 18 14.88 -0.05 10.29
N HIS A 19 14.92 -0.38 11.59
CA HIS A 19 15.77 0.26 12.59
C HIS A 19 17.23 -0.16 12.41
N ASN A 20 18.06 0.72 11.84
CA ASN A 20 19.51 0.61 11.97
C ASN A 20 19.96 1.21 13.31
N HIS A 21 20.17 0.34 14.29
CA HIS A 21 20.89 0.68 15.52
C HIS A 21 22.37 0.92 15.23
N HIS A 22 22.76 2.17 15.01
CA HIS A 22 24.17 2.57 15.13
C HIS A 22 24.43 3.04 16.55
N ARG A 23 25.16 2.23 17.32
CA ARG A 23 25.79 2.62 18.60
C ARG A 23 26.93 3.59 18.29
N PHE A 24 26.91 4.78 18.90
CA PHE A 24 28.07 5.66 18.99
C PHE A 24 28.29 6.14 20.44
N PRO A 25 29.55 6.47 20.80
CA PRO A 25 30.02 6.43 22.17
C PRO A 25 29.75 7.72 22.97
N ARG A 26 29.72 7.56 24.29
CA ARG A 26 29.69 8.60 25.31
C ARG A 26 30.86 9.58 25.15
N SER A 27 30.58 10.88 25.24
CA SER A 27 31.56 11.85 25.74
C SER A 27 30.91 13.11 26.32
N TYR A 28 31.15 13.26 27.62
CA TYR A 28 31.42 14.45 28.44
C TYR A 28 30.47 15.66 28.47
N ILE A 29 30.06 15.90 29.72
CA ILE A 29 29.32 17.03 30.30
C ILE A 29 30.25 18.25 30.36
N ILE A 30 29.76 19.41 29.87
CA ILE A 30 30.25 20.72 30.31
C ILE A 30 29.04 21.61 30.59
N SER A 31 28.93 22.00 31.86
CA SER A 31 27.95 22.89 32.45
C SER A 31 28.37 24.36 32.34
N SER A 32 27.41 25.27 32.12
CA SER A 32 27.24 26.60 32.77
C SER A 32 26.44 27.58 31.84
N PRO A 33 25.99 28.76 32.30
CA PRO A 33 24.84 28.95 33.19
C PRO A 33 23.71 29.79 32.55
N THR A 34 22.59 29.78 33.26
CA THR A 34 21.29 30.42 33.00
C THR A 34 21.32 31.95 33.01
N THR A 35 20.58 32.57 32.08
CA THR A 35 20.02 33.93 32.26
C THR A 35 18.53 33.93 31.99
N SER A 36 17.77 34.21 33.05
CA SER A 36 16.32 34.39 33.13
C SER A 36 15.84 35.60 32.33
N LYS A 37 14.82 35.43 31.47
CA LYS A 37 13.89 36.49 31.09
C LYS A 37 12.46 35.95 31.11
N ARG A 38 11.64 36.56 31.98
CA ARG A 38 10.20 36.32 32.18
C ARG A 38 9.41 36.80 30.96
N SER A 39 8.43 35.99 30.54
CA SER A 39 7.33 36.38 29.65
C SER A 39 6.00 35.85 30.22
N PRO A 40 4.86 36.50 29.97
CA PRO A 40 3.67 36.43 30.83
C PRO A 40 2.85 35.15 30.61
N ARG A 41 2.34 34.59 31.70
CA ARG A 41 1.37 33.49 31.71
C ARG A 41 0.00 34.03 31.29
N ILE A 42 -0.59 33.45 30.25
CA ILE A 42 -2.01 33.60 29.92
C ILE A 42 -2.74 32.42 30.55
N SER A 43 -3.56 32.66 31.58
CA SER A 43 -4.46 31.66 32.16
C SER A 43 -5.79 31.68 31.42
N CYS A 44 -6.17 30.57 30.79
CA CYS A 44 -7.55 30.34 30.38
C CYS A 44 -8.18 29.35 31.36
N SER A 45 -9.15 29.83 32.15
CA SER A 45 -10.01 29.03 32.99
C SER A 45 -11.08 28.34 32.15
N ILE A 46 -11.09 27.00 32.13
CA ILE A 46 -12.18 26.20 31.58
C ILE A 46 -12.95 25.59 32.75
N SER A 47 -14.20 26.01 32.89
CA SER A 47 -15.18 25.48 33.83
C SER A 47 -15.46 24.01 33.54
N LEU A 48 -15.25 23.17 34.56
CA LEU A 48 -15.52 21.73 34.56
C LEU A 48 -17.03 21.45 34.62
N SER A 49 -17.53 20.66 33.68
CA SER A 49 -18.74 19.85 33.88
C SER A 49 -18.49 18.40 33.41
N SER A 50 -18.71 17.51 34.38
CA SER A 50 -18.83 16.04 34.41
C SER A 50 -18.30 15.18 33.24
N ALA A 51 -17.43 14.26 33.63
CA ALA A 51 -16.91 13.14 32.87
C ALA A 51 -17.99 12.21 32.29
N ALA A 52 -17.95 12.07 30.97
CA ALA A 52 -18.19 10.82 30.26
C ALA A 52 -16.99 10.64 29.33
N ALA A 53 -16.42 9.44 29.24
CA ALA A 53 -15.30 9.15 28.36
C ALA A 53 -15.73 9.31 26.89
N THR A 54 -15.63 10.53 26.36
CA THR A 54 -15.80 10.86 24.96
C THR A 54 -14.56 10.37 24.22
N THR A 55 -14.73 9.37 23.36
CA THR A 55 -13.81 9.14 22.24
C THR A 55 -13.54 10.48 21.56
N THR A 56 -12.31 10.98 21.66
CA THR A 56 -11.90 12.30 21.17
C THR A 56 -11.85 12.33 19.65
N SER A 57 -13.00 12.40 18.99
CA SER A 57 -13.08 12.45 17.53
C SER A 57 -12.14 13.51 16.95
N ILE A 58 -11.38 13.13 15.93
CA ILE A 58 -10.60 14.06 15.09
C ILE A 58 -11.45 15.31 14.75
N PRO A 59 -11.03 16.52 15.17
CA PRO A 59 -11.88 17.72 15.09
C PRO A 59 -11.87 18.39 13.70
N TRP A 60 -11.10 17.86 12.76
CA TRP A 60 -10.95 18.40 11.40
C TRP A 60 -11.34 17.38 10.33
N GLY A 61 -11.30 17.81 9.07
CA GLY A 61 -11.84 17.04 7.95
C GLY A 61 -13.37 17.05 7.89
N CYS A 62 -13.92 16.36 6.91
CA CYS A 62 -15.34 16.27 6.62
C CYS A 62 -15.79 14.83 6.39
N GLU A 63 -17.12 14.64 6.29
CA GLU A 63 -17.66 13.46 5.64
C GLU A 63 -17.19 13.45 4.19
N VAL A 64 -16.82 12.26 3.72
CA VAL A 64 -16.20 11.98 2.43
C VAL A 64 -16.99 12.46 1.20
N ASP A 65 -18.31 12.61 1.35
CA ASP A 65 -19.24 13.05 0.31
C ASP A 65 -19.64 14.54 0.42
N SER A 66 -19.04 15.29 1.35
CA SER A 66 -19.38 16.70 1.60
C SER A 66 -19.03 17.61 0.42
N LEU A 67 -20.08 18.10 -0.26
CA LEU A 67 -19.96 19.06 -1.36
C LEU A 67 -19.68 20.48 -0.86
N GLU A 68 -20.14 20.85 0.33
CA GLU A 68 -19.86 22.17 0.91
C GLU A 68 -18.34 22.36 1.09
N ASN A 69 -17.65 21.37 1.66
CA ASN A 69 -16.20 21.40 1.80
C ASN A 69 -15.49 21.35 0.44
N ALA A 70 -16.04 20.64 -0.54
CA ALA A 70 -15.49 20.58 -1.89
C ALA A 70 -15.58 21.94 -2.60
N GLU A 71 -16.72 22.64 -2.49
CA GLU A 71 -16.89 23.99 -3.02
C GLU A 71 -15.96 25.00 -2.34
N ALA A 72 -15.85 24.94 -1.01
CA ALA A 72 -14.94 25.79 -0.26
C ALA A 72 -13.48 25.57 -0.69
N LEU A 73 -13.08 24.31 -0.87
CA LEU A 73 -11.77 23.93 -1.40
C LEU A 73 -11.54 24.53 -2.80
N GLN A 74 -12.48 24.36 -3.73
CA GLN A 74 -12.35 24.85 -5.10
C GLN A 74 -12.25 26.39 -5.16
N LYS A 75 -13.07 27.09 -4.36
CA LYS A 75 -13.01 28.56 -4.23
C LYS A 75 -11.64 29.01 -3.69
N TRP A 76 -11.17 28.37 -2.63
CA TRP A 76 -9.88 28.71 -2.01
C TRP A 76 -8.70 28.42 -2.93
N LEU A 77 -8.68 27.27 -3.63
CA LEU A 77 -7.63 26.93 -4.60
C LEU A 77 -7.56 27.97 -5.72
N SER A 78 -8.71 28.35 -6.27
CA SER A 78 -8.79 29.38 -7.32
C SER A 78 -8.26 30.73 -6.82
N ALA A 79 -8.67 31.15 -5.62
CA ALA A 79 -8.16 32.37 -4.99
C ALA A 79 -6.65 32.30 -4.66
N SER A 80 -6.12 31.10 -4.46
CA SER A 80 -4.71 30.83 -4.14
C SER A 80 -3.84 30.59 -5.38
N GLY A 81 -4.37 30.85 -6.58
CA GLY A 81 -3.62 30.82 -7.84
C GLY A 81 -3.67 29.50 -8.61
N LEU A 82 -4.61 28.59 -8.32
CA LEU A 82 -4.89 27.47 -9.19
C LEU A 82 -5.49 27.99 -10.51
N PRO A 83 -4.92 27.67 -11.70
CA PRO A 83 -5.48 28.12 -12.96
C PRO A 83 -6.88 27.53 -13.23
N PRO A 84 -7.68 28.14 -14.12
CA PRO A 84 -8.98 27.61 -14.49
C PRO A 84 -8.91 26.14 -14.93
N GLN A 85 -9.76 25.31 -14.36
CA GLN A 85 -9.79 23.87 -14.60
C GLN A 85 -10.94 23.49 -15.54
N LYS A 86 -10.75 22.44 -16.34
CA LYS A 86 -11.82 21.86 -17.17
C LYS A 86 -12.71 20.86 -16.41
N MET A 87 -12.54 20.77 -15.09
CA MET A 87 -13.22 19.83 -14.21
C MET A 87 -13.77 20.57 -13.00
N LYS A 88 -14.78 20.00 -12.37
CA LYS A 88 -15.30 20.40 -11.05
C LYS A 88 -15.35 19.19 -10.12
N ILE A 89 -15.38 19.45 -8.82
CA ILE A 89 -15.62 18.38 -7.83
C ILE A 89 -17.13 18.13 -7.76
N GLU A 90 -17.54 16.89 -7.89
CA GLU A 90 -18.94 16.44 -7.83
C GLU A 90 -19.09 15.18 -6.98
N ARG A 91 -20.33 14.86 -6.61
CA ARG A 91 -20.65 13.53 -6.08
C ARG A 91 -20.57 12.51 -7.20
N VAL A 92 -19.90 11.40 -6.92
CA VAL A 92 -19.64 10.33 -7.88
C VAL A 92 -19.83 8.98 -7.23
N GLU A 93 -20.11 7.96 -8.04
CA GLU A 93 -20.26 6.58 -7.56
C GLU A 93 -18.94 6.01 -7.03
N VAL A 94 -17.86 6.15 -7.80
CA VAL A 94 -16.52 5.71 -7.40
C VAL A 94 -15.83 6.82 -6.62
N GLY A 95 -15.58 6.61 -5.32
CA GLY A 95 -14.81 7.51 -4.46
C GLY A 95 -15.60 8.62 -3.76
N GLU A 96 -16.93 8.63 -3.89
CA GLU A 96 -17.91 9.56 -3.28
C GLU A 96 -17.80 11.02 -3.75
N ARG A 97 -16.59 11.57 -3.82
CA ARG A 97 -16.24 12.81 -4.52
C ARG A 97 -15.18 12.54 -5.57
N GLY A 98 -15.31 13.21 -6.72
CA GLY A 98 -14.40 13.05 -7.84
C GLY A 98 -14.38 14.26 -8.75
N LEU A 99 -13.35 14.35 -9.61
CA LEU A 99 -13.29 15.36 -10.65
C LEU A 99 -14.10 14.93 -11.86
N VAL A 100 -15.10 15.73 -12.22
CA VAL A 100 -15.99 15.52 -13.36
C VAL A 100 -15.73 16.56 -14.44
N ALA A 101 -15.62 16.11 -15.69
CA ALA A 101 -15.37 16.95 -16.85
C ALA A 101 -16.52 17.95 -17.08
N LEU A 102 -16.18 19.23 -17.24
CA LEU A 102 -17.13 20.30 -17.59
C LEU A 102 -17.29 20.49 -19.10
N LYS A 103 -16.29 20.02 -19.87
CA LYS A 103 -16.16 20.21 -21.31
C LYS A 103 -15.54 18.93 -21.90
N ASN A 104 -15.61 18.78 -23.21
CA ASN A 104 -14.86 17.74 -23.91
C ASN A 104 -13.36 17.89 -23.63
N ILE A 105 -12.72 16.79 -23.24
CA ILE A 105 -11.28 16.67 -22.99
C ILE A 105 -10.72 15.68 -23.99
N ARG A 106 -9.65 16.08 -24.70
CA ARG A 106 -9.04 15.22 -25.72
C ARG A 106 -8.08 14.22 -25.08
N LYS A 107 -7.85 13.10 -25.75
CA LYS A 107 -6.71 12.23 -25.47
C LYS A 107 -5.40 12.98 -25.72
N GLY A 108 -4.40 12.79 -24.85
CA GLY A 108 -3.10 13.45 -24.94
C GLY A 108 -3.12 14.90 -24.45
N GLU A 109 -4.24 15.36 -23.89
CA GLU A 109 -4.35 16.71 -23.35
C GLU A 109 -3.69 16.78 -21.96
N LYS A 110 -2.87 17.80 -21.74
CA LYS A 110 -2.34 18.14 -20.42
C LYS A 110 -3.44 18.83 -19.61
N LEU A 111 -4.25 18.01 -18.95
CA LEU A 111 -5.54 18.43 -18.39
C LEU A 111 -5.40 19.20 -17.07
N LEU A 112 -4.46 18.77 -16.23
CA LEU A 112 -4.27 19.32 -14.89
C LEU A 112 -2.91 19.99 -14.79
N PHE A 113 -2.88 21.12 -14.10
CA PHE A 113 -1.68 21.80 -13.65
C PHE A 113 -1.92 22.35 -12.25
N VAL A 114 -1.12 21.91 -11.28
CA VAL A 114 -1.10 22.43 -9.91
C VAL A 114 0.26 23.09 -9.67
N PRO A 115 0.31 24.40 -9.35
CA PRO A 115 1.55 25.12 -9.13
C PRO A 115 2.25 24.66 -7.84
N PRO A 116 3.58 24.80 -7.72
CA PRO A 116 4.34 24.37 -6.54
C PRO A 116 3.87 25.01 -5.23
N SER A 117 3.33 26.24 -5.30
CA SER A 117 2.77 26.95 -4.14
C SER A 117 1.55 26.25 -3.52
N LEU A 118 0.91 25.34 -4.26
CA LEU A 118 -0.25 24.54 -3.85
C LEU A 118 0.09 23.06 -3.64
N VAL A 119 1.38 22.72 -3.49
CA VAL A 119 1.86 21.35 -3.24
C VAL A 119 2.50 21.29 -1.86
N ILE A 120 2.17 20.25 -1.09
CA ILE A 120 2.79 19.99 0.20
C ILE A 120 3.82 18.87 0.04
N THR A 121 5.07 19.13 0.42
CA THR A 121 6.19 18.19 0.37
C THR A 121 7.00 18.28 1.67
N ALA A 122 7.98 17.39 1.87
CA ALA A 122 8.89 17.48 3.03
C ALA A 122 9.72 18.79 3.06
N ASP A 123 9.82 19.47 1.92
CA ASP A 123 10.51 20.76 1.79
C ASP A 123 9.61 21.96 2.10
N SER A 124 8.29 21.77 2.26
CA SER A 124 7.34 22.86 2.51
C SER A 124 7.63 23.60 3.81
N ASP A 125 7.41 24.92 3.79
CA ASP A 125 7.51 25.76 4.97
C ASP A 125 6.39 25.45 5.97
N TRP A 126 6.77 25.40 7.25
CA TRP A 126 5.86 25.17 8.37
C TRP A 126 5.32 26.49 8.89
N SER A 127 4.02 26.56 9.21
CA SER A 127 3.46 27.72 9.92
C SER A 127 4.11 27.94 11.29
N CYS A 128 4.64 26.88 11.92
CA CYS A 128 5.58 26.95 13.04
C CYS A 128 6.99 26.56 12.56
N PRO A 129 7.86 27.51 12.17
CA PRO A 129 9.16 27.18 11.60
C PRO A 129 10.06 26.38 12.53
N GLU A 130 9.97 26.60 13.85
CA GLU A 130 10.80 25.90 14.83
C GLU A 130 10.46 24.41 14.92
N ALA A 131 9.17 24.04 14.89
CA ALA A 131 8.75 22.64 14.86
C ALA A 131 9.33 21.91 13.65
N GLY A 132 9.26 22.51 12.46
CA GLY A 132 9.85 21.96 11.24
C GLY A 132 11.38 21.81 11.33
N LYS A 133 12.10 22.80 11.89
CA LYS A 133 13.55 22.73 12.11
C LYS A 133 13.94 21.62 13.07
N VAL A 134 13.20 21.44 14.16
CA VAL A 134 13.45 20.37 15.14
C VAL A 134 13.34 19.00 14.49
N LEU A 135 12.29 18.75 13.70
CA LEU A 135 12.12 17.47 12.99
C LEU A 135 13.25 17.22 11.97
N LYS A 136 13.59 18.23 11.16
CA LYS A 136 14.68 18.13 10.16
C LYS A 136 16.04 17.88 10.83
N ARG A 137 16.35 18.58 11.93
CA ARG A 137 17.60 18.40 12.70
C ARG A 137 17.73 17.00 13.29
N ASN A 138 16.61 16.35 13.62
CA ASN A 138 16.57 14.98 14.11
C ASN A 138 16.43 13.94 13.00
N SER A 139 16.64 14.33 11.74
CA SER A 139 16.63 13.45 10.56
C SER A 139 15.37 12.61 10.43
N VAL A 140 14.21 13.18 10.77
CA VAL A 140 12.92 12.50 10.62
C VAL A 140 12.64 12.23 9.14
N PRO A 141 12.35 10.98 8.72
CA PRO A 141 12.04 10.65 7.33
C PRO A 141 10.79 11.38 6.79
N ASP A 142 10.67 11.48 5.47
CA ASP A 142 9.61 12.26 4.80
C ASP A 142 8.19 11.91 5.25
N TRP A 143 7.85 10.63 5.39
CA TRP A 143 6.51 10.18 5.80
C TRP A 143 6.13 10.66 7.21
N PRO A 144 6.87 10.32 8.28
CA PRO A 144 6.59 10.86 9.61
C PRO A 144 6.70 12.39 9.71
N LEU A 145 7.57 13.02 8.91
CA LEU A 145 7.68 14.48 8.84
C LEU A 145 6.40 15.09 8.26
N LEU A 146 5.91 14.59 7.13
CA LEU A 146 4.66 15.03 6.51
C LEU A 146 3.44 14.72 7.37
N ALA A 147 3.41 13.57 8.05
CA ALA A 147 2.35 13.22 8.99
C ALA A 147 2.26 14.28 10.10
N THR A 148 3.42 14.62 10.69
CA THR A 148 3.53 15.66 11.72
C THR A 148 3.19 17.05 11.17
N TYR A 149 3.57 17.35 9.92
CA TYR A 149 3.25 18.62 9.24
C TYR A 149 1.75 18.83 9.16
N ILE A 150 1.00 17.83 8.67
CA ILE A 150 -0.45 17.98 8.49
C ILE A 150 -1.14 18.10 9.83
N ILE A 151 -0.71 17.38 10.87
CA ILE A 151 -1.26 17.55 12.23
C ILE A 151 -1.03 18.98 12.72
N SER A 152 0.19 19.50 12.55
CA SER A 152 0.53 20.87 12.91
C SER A 152 -0.37 21.88 12.19
N GLU A 153 -0.51 21.77 10.87
CA GLU A 153 -1.36 22.67 10.08
C GLU A 153 -2.85 22.51 10.44
N ALA A 154 -3.31 21.30 10.70
CA ALA A 154 -4.70 21.04 11.08
C ALA A 154 -5.06 21.65 12.44
N SER A 155 -4.13 21.61 13.40
CA SER A 155 -4.30 22.18 14.74
C SER A 155 -4.46 23.70 14.75
N LEU A 156 -3.99 24.38 13.71
CA LEU A 156 -4.15 25.83 13.56
C LEU A 156 -5.55 26.22 13.09
N MET A 157 -6.38 25.26 12.68
CA MET A 157 -7.74 25.47 12.18
C MET A 157 -7.77 26.59 11.12
N SER A 158 -8.60 27.62 11.28
CA SER A 158 -8.74 28.75 10.35
C SER A 158 -7.47 29.59 10.17
N LYS A 159 -6.47 29.46 11.06
CA LYS A 159 -5.18 30.18 10.95
C LYS A 159 -4.22 29.51 9.98
N SER A 160 -4.41 28.22 9.64
CA SER A 160 -3.60 27.58 8.61
C SER A 160 -4.03 28.06 7.22
N ARG A 161 -3.04 28.32 6.37
CA ARG A 161 -3.27 28.54 4.94
C ARG A 161 -3.93 27.34 4.26
N TRP A 162 -3.74 26.14 4.80
CA TRP A 162 -4.28 24.88 4.28
C TRP A 162 -5.63 24.52 4.90
N SER A 163 -6.24 25.40 5.70
CA SER A 163 -7.50 25.14 6.41
C SER A 163 -8.61 24.58 5.51
N ASN A 164 -8.82 25.15 4.32
CA ASN A 164 -9.81 24.65 3.34
C ASN A 164 -9.45 23.30 2.73
N TYR A 165 -8.16 23.02 2.54
CA TYR A 165 -7.71 21.70 2.09
C TYR A 165 -7.93 20.65 3.18
N ILE A 166 -7.50 20.93 4.40
CA ILE A 166 -7.61 20.02 5.54
C ILE A 166 -9.08 19.78 5.89
N SER A 167 -9.94 20.80 5.85
CA SER A 167 -11.37 20.63 6.10
C SER A 167 -12.07 19.78 5.02
N ALA A 168 -11.53 19.74 3.81
CA ALA A 168 -12.02 18.90 2.73
C ALA A 168 -11.45 17.48 2.73
N LEU A 169 -10.47 17.16 3.58
CA LEU A 169 -9.97 15.80 3.75
C LEU A 169 -10.98 14.93 4.51
N PRO A 170 -11.00 13.61 4.28
CA PRO A 170 -11.86 12.71 5.05
C PRO A 170 -11.48 12.71 6.52
N ARG A 171 -12.48 12.86 7.40
CA ARG A 171 -12.29 12.73 8.85
C ARG A 171 -11.89 11.32 9.25
N GLN A 172 -12.40 10.32 8.55
CA GLN A 172 -12.04 8.92 8.73
C GLN A 172 -11.79 8.24 7.36
N PRO A 173 -10.52 8.14 6.93
CA PRO A 173 -10.14 7.34 5.77
C PRO A 173 -10.56 5.85 5.90
N TYR A 174 -10.73 5.18 4.77
CA TYR A 174 -11.27 3.80 4.71
C TYR A 174 -10.20 2.69 4.62
N SER A 175 -8.92 3.05 4.67
CA SER A 175 -7.83 2.08 4.55
C SER A 175 -7.85 1.02 5.66
N LEU A 176 -7.15 -0.10 5.47
CA LEU A 176 -7.07 -1.16 6.49
C LEU A 176 -6.44 -0.68 7.80
N LEU A 177 -5.76 0.47 7.81
CA LEU A 177 -5.26 1.10 9.04
C LEU A 177 -6.38 1.39 10.02
N TYR A 178 -7.64 1.53 9.58
CA TYR A 178 -8.81 1.82 10.42
C TYR A 178 -9.60 0.58 10.85
N TRP A 179 -9.19 -0.60 10.39
CA TRP A 179 -9.80 -1.85 10.81
C TRP A 179 -9.18 -2.25 12.15
N THR A 180 -10.03 -2.65 13.09
CA THR A 180 -9.61 -3.20 14.37
C THR A 180 -8.97 -4.57 14.17
N ARG A 181 -8.18 -5.02 15.15
CA ARG A 181 -7.59 -6.36 15.11
C ARG A 181 -8.64 -7.46 14.95
N SER A 182 -9.77 -7.34 15.65
CA SER A 182 -10.89 -8.27 15.52
C SER A 182 -11.55 -8.24 14.15
N GLU A 183 -11.68 -7.06 13.51
CA GLU A 183 -12.23 -6.95 12.15
C GLU A 183 -11.27 -7.59 11.12
N LEU A 184 -9.96 -7.35 11.24
CA LEU A 184 -8.96 -8.00 10.39
C LEU A 184 -8.98 -9.52 10.57
N ASP A 185 -8.99 -10.00 11.81
CA ASP A 185 -8.98 -11.44 12.13
C ASP A 185 -10.26 -12.14 11.69
N ARG A 186 -11.40 -11.45 11.73
CA ARG A 186 -12.69 -12.00 11.28
C ARG A 186 -12.85 -11.98 9.77
N TYR A 187 -12.63 -10.82 9.14
CA TYR A 187 -13.03 -10.61 7.76
C TYR A 187 -11.90 -10.92 6.77
N LEU A 188 -10.63 -10.85 7.17
CA LEU A 188 -9.49 -11.09 6.27
C LEU A 188 -8.71 -12.35 6.66
N GLU A 189 -9.31 -13.29 7.39
CA GLU A 189 -8.62 -14.51 7.85
C GLU A 189 -8.02 -15.30 6.68
N ALA A 190 -8.77 -15.43 5.58
CA ALA A 190 -8.33 -16.15 4.38
C ALA A 190 -7.17 -15.44 3.68
N SER A 191 -7.27 -14.12 3.48
CA SER A 191 -6.33 -13.33 2.69
C SER A 191 -5.01 -13.04 3.40
N LYS A 192 -3.92 -13.09 2.64
CA LYS A 192 -2.58 -12.72 3.12
C LYS A 192 -2.40 -11.22 3.34
N ILE A 193 -3.28 -10.38 2.78
CA ILE A 193 -3.22 -8.93 3.03
C ILE A 193 -3.41 -8.58 4.51
N ARG A 194 -4.07 -9.46 5.29
CA ARG A 194 -4.26 -9.31 6.73
C ARG A 194 -2.93 -9.11 7.47
N GLU A 195 -1.91 -9.90 7.14
CA GLU A 195 -0.59 -9.82 7.78
C GLU A 195 0.03 -8.43 7.54
N ARG A 196 -0.03 -7.94 6.29
CA ARG A 196 0.44 -6.59 5.91
C ARG A 196 -0.34 -5.46 6.58
N ALA A 197 -1.64 -5.64 6.81
CA ALA A 197 -2.47 -4.65 7.52
C ALA A 197 -2.12 -4.54 9.01
N ILE A 198 -1.80 -5.67 9.63
CA ILE A 198 -1.31 -5.73 11.02
C ILE A 198 0.06 -5.05 11.12
N GLU A 199 0.98 -5.39 10.21
CA GLU A 199 2.30 -4.77 10.13
C GLU A 199 2.20 -3.25 9.95
N MET A 200 1.39 -2.78 8.99
CA MET A 200 1.15 -1.36 8.78
C MET A 200 0.67 -0.65 10.06
N SER A 201 -0.24 -1.27 10.82
CA SER A 201 -0.73 -0.70 12.08
C SER A 201 0.36 -0.62 13.14
N ASN A 202 1.18 -1.67 13.25
CA ASN A 202 2.31 -1.72 14.18
C ASN A 202 3.41 -0.71 13.79
N ASP A 203 3.71 -0.55 12.50
CA ASP A 203 4.71 0.37 11.99
C ASP A 203 4.32 1.83 12.26
N VAL A 204 3.06 2.19 12.04
CA VAL A 204 2.54 3.53 12.38
C VAL A 204 2.65 3.78 13.88
N ALA A 205 2.25 2.81 14.71
CA ALA A 205 2.32 2.93 16.16
C ALA A 205 3.77 3.03 16.67
N GLY A 206 4.66 2.20 16.13
CA GLY A 206 6.10 2.21 16.43
C GLY A 206 6.74 3.55 16.05
N THR A 207 6.41 4.07 14.86
CA THR A 207 6.88 5.38 14.40
C THR A 207 6.43 6.51 15.33
N TYR A 208 5.16 6.50 15.75
CA TYR A 208 4.65 7.48 16.72
C TYR A 208 5.41 7.40 18.05
N ASN A 209 5.57 6.19 18.60
CA ASN A 209 6.24 5.98 19.89
C ASN A 209 7.70 6.44 19.85
N ASP A 210 8.39 6.17 18.74
CA ASP A 210 9.76 6.64 18.51
C ASP A 210 9.84 8.17 18.45
N LEU A 211 8.96 8.84 17.69
CA LEU A 211 8.91 10.31 17.65
C LEU A 211 8.54 10.92 19.00
N LYS A 212 7.58 10.32 19.71
CA LYS A 212 7.17 10.76 21.06
C LYS A 212 8.37 10.76 22.00
N LEU A 213 9.07 9.63 22.09
CA LEU A 213 10.23 9.44 22.95
C LEU A 213 11.40 10.37 22.58
N ARG A 214 11.74 10.44 21.29
CA ARG A 214 12.94 11.15 20.84
C ARG A 214 12.74 12.66 20.72
N ILE A 215 11.53 13.11 20.40
CA ILE A 215 11.22 14.48 20.00
C ILE A 215 10.04 15.07 20.77
N PHE A 216 8.80 14.56 20.63
CA PHE A 216 7.61 15.29 21.10
C PHE A 216 7.65 15.57 22.60
N SER A 217 8.02 14.59 23.43
CA SER A 217 8.12 14.77 24.89
C SER A 217 9.24 15.72 25.32
N LYS A 218 10.24 16.00 24.47
CA LYS A 218 11.32 16.96 24.76
C LYS A 218 10.96 18.39 24.39
N TYR A 219 9.97 18.57 23.51
CA TYR A 219 9.52 19.87 23.01
C TYR A 219 8.00 19.99 23.12
N PRO A 220 7.41 19.88 24.33
CA PRO A 220 5.96 19.88 24.52
C PRO A 220 5.29 21.19 24.08
N ASP A 221 6.01 22.31 24.12
CA ASP A 221 5.51 23.61 23.61
C ASP A 221 5.33 23.62 22.08
N LEU A 222 6.11 22.80 21.35
CA LEU A 222 6.02 22.67 19.90
C LEU A 222 5.12 21.50 19.48
N PHE A 223 5.10 20.44 20.28
CA PHE A 223 4.35 19.21 20.02
C PHE A 223 3.47 18.81 21.22
N PRO A 224 2.44 19.61 21.54
CA PRO A 224 1.53 19.32 22.65
C PRO A 224 0.86 17.95 22.50
N GLU A 225 0.79 17.17 23.58
CA GLU A 225 0.29 15.77 23.54
C GLU A 225 -1.20 15.71 23.18
N GLU A 226 -1.98 16.72 23.55
CA GLU A 226 -3.38 16.84 23.17
C GLU A 226 -3.60 16.99 21.65
N VAL A 227 -2.58 17.47 20.91
CA VAL A 227 -2.61 17.59 19.45
C VAL A 227 -1.84 16.45 18.77
N PHE A 228 -0.63 16.14 19.24
CA PHE A 228 0.28 15.14 18.67
C PHE A 228 0.17 13.81 19.44
N ASN A 229 -0.99 13.16 19.31
CA ASN A 229 -1.30 11.87 19.91
C ASN A 229 -1.42 10.77 18.85
N MET A 230 -1.62 9.53 19.30
CA MET A 230 -1.77 8.37 18.41
C MET A 230 -2.96 8.50 17.46
N GLU A 231 -4.06 9.16 17.88
CA GLU A 231 -5.27 9.29 17.07
C GLU A 231 -5.03 10.22 15.88
N THR A 232 -4.49 11.42 16.13
CA THR A 232 -4.15 12.38 15.06
C THR A 232 -3.02 11.87 14.18
N PHE A 233 -2.08 11.09 14.74
CA PHE A 233 -1.02 10.44 13.98
C PHE A 233 -1.55 9.36 13.05
N ARG A 234 -2.43 8.47 13.55
CA ARG A 234 -3.13 7.47 12.72
C ARG A 234 -3.97 8.14 11.63
N TRP A 235 -4.66 9.25 11.97
CA TRP A 235 -5.40 10.06 11.00
C TRP A 235 -4.48 10.54 9.86
N SER A 236 -3.37 11.19 10.21
CA SER A 236 -2.44 11.75 9.24
C SER A 236 -1.84 10.67 8.34
N PHE A 237 -1.42 9.52 8.88
CA PHE A 237 -0.94 8.39 8.08
C PHE A 237 -2.03 7.83 7.17
N GLY A 238 -3.28 7.76 7.63
CA GLY A 238 -4.41 7.38 6.77
C GLY A 238 -4.60 8.32 5.58
N ILE A 239 -4.41 9.63 5.77
CA ILE A 239 -4.38 10.60 4.67
C ILE A 239 -3.19 10.35 3.74
N LEU A 240 -1.99 10.16 4.29
CA LEU A 240 -0.80 9.93 3.48
C LEU A 240 -0.91 8.65 2.64
N PHE A 241 -1.36 7.53 3.22
CA PHE A 241 -1.53 6.28 2.48
C PHE A 241 -2.51 6.41 1.31
N SER A 242 -3.56 7.20 1.47
CA SER A 242 -4.63 7.32 0.48
C SER A 242 -4.45 8.46 -0.53
N ARG A 243 -3.62 9.47 -0.24
CA ARG A 243 -3.53 10.69 -1.07
C ARG A 243 -2.12 11.11 -1.47
N LEU A 244 -1.09 10.55 -0.85
CA LEU A 244 0.29 10.91 -1.17
C LEU A 244 0.69 10.39 -2.55
N VAL A 245 1.10 11.28 -3.44
CA VAL A 245 1.61 10.92 -4.76
C VAL A 245 3.13 10.84 -4.74
N ARG A 246 3.67 9.88 -5.48
CA ARG A 246 5.11 9.77 -5.74
C ARG A 246 5.41 10.42 -7.08
N LEU A 247 6.44 11.26 -7.14
CA LEU A 247 6.79 12.08 -8.30
C LEU A 247 8.13 11.58 -8.91
N PRO A 248 8.09 10.69 -9.92
CA PRO A 248 9.29 10.17 -10.58
C PRO A 248 10.25 11.26 -11.06
N SER A 249 9.73 12.33 -11.66
CA SER A 249 10.54 13.42 -12.20
C SER A 249 11.24 14.27 -11.14
N MET A 250 10.91 14.07 -9.86
CA MET A 250 11.57 14.67 -8.69
C MET A 250 12.30 13.61 -7.84
N CYS A 251 13.00 12.68 -8.49
CA CYS A 251 13.77 11.62 -7.81
C CYS A 251 12.90 10.76 -6.87
N GLY A 252 11.61 10.59 -7.19
CA GLY A 252 10.69 9.78 -6.38
C GLY A 252 10.27 10.43 -5.06
N LYS A 253 10.43 11.76 -4.92
CA LYS A 253 9.84 12.55 -3.82
C LYS A 253 8.34 12.32 -3.74
N VAL A 254 7.80 12.53 -2.54
CA VAL A 254 6.38 12.37 -2.24
C VAL A 254 5.72 13.71 -1.94
N ALA A 255 4.45 13.85 -2.34
CA ALA A 255 3.71 15.09 -2.19
C ALA A 255 2.21 14.85 -1.94
N LEU A 256 1.58 15.78 -1.22
CA LEU A 256 0.13 15.96 -1.31
C LEU A 256 -0.17 17.08 -2.29
N VAL A 257 -1.16 16.87 -3.15
CA VAL A 257 -1.46 17.77 -4.26
C VAL A 257 -2.93 18.16 -4.18
N PRO A 258 -3.28 19.15 -3.32
CA PRO A 258 -4.59 19.79 -3.31
C PRO A 258 -5.11 20.02 -4.74
N TRP A 259 -6.40 19.74 -4.96
CA TRP A 259 -7.03 19.53 -6.27
C TRP A 259 -6.83 18.14 -6.87
N ALA A 260 -5.58 17.76 -7.18
CA ALA A 260 -5.30 16.51 -7.86
C ALA A 260 -5.64 15.27 -7.01
N ASP A 261 -5.56 15.39 -5.69
CA ASP A 261 -5.97 14.35 -4.74
C ASP A 261 -7.48 14.00 -4.81
N MET A 262 -8.29 14.76 -5.57
CA MET A 262 -9.71 14.45 -5.83
C MET A 262 -9.91 13.55 -7.06
N LEU A 263 -8.84 13.15 -7.76
CA LEU A 263 -8.92 12.16 -8.84
C LEU A 263 -9.01 10.75 -8.24
N ASN A 264 -10.01 10.00 -8.68
CA ASN A 264 -10.19 8.61 -8.26
C ASN A 264 -9.42 7.64 -9.16
N HIS A 265 -9.29 6.40 -8.66
CA HIS A 265 -8.66 5.33 -9.39
C HIS A 265 -9.59 4.70 -10.43
N SER A 266 -9.04 4.37 -11.60
CA SER A 266 -9.60 3.34 -12.48
C SER A 266 -8.51 2.38 -12.96
N CYS A 267 -8.85 1.10 -13.07
CA CYS A 267 -7.98 0.06 -13.65
C CYS A 267 -7.86 0.17 -15.17
N GLU A 268 -8.69 1.00 -15.82
CA GLU A 268 -8.74 1.19 -17.27
C GLU A 268 -7.78 2.28 -17.78
N VAL A 269 -7.16 3.03 -16.87
CA VAL A 269 -6.27 4.16 -17.21
C VAL A 269 -4.86 3.90 -16.72
N GLU A 270 -3.89 4.42 -17.47
CA GLU A 270 -2.46 4.37 -17.17
C GLU A 270 -1.89 5.74 -16.79
N THR A 271 -2.71 6.79 -16.79
CA THR A 271 -2.29 8.15 -16.45
C THR A 271 -1.90 8.26 -14.97
N TYR A 272 -0.91 9.09 -14.68
CA TYR A 272 -0.49 9.38 -13.31
C TYR A 272 0.00 10.82 -13.20
N LEU A 273 0.04 11.32 -11.97
CA LEU A 273 0.54 12.65 -11.64
C LEU A 273 2.06 12.63 -11.59
N ASP A 274 2.71 13.57 -12.26
CA ASP A 274 4.15 13.80 -12.14
C ASP A 274 4.49 15.29 -12.25
N TYR A 275 5.71 15.63 -11.87
CA TYR A 275 6.24 16.98 -12.00
C TYR A 275 6.74 17.24 -13.42
N ASP A 276 6.18 18.24 -14.09
CA ASP A 276 6.68 18.71 -15.36
C ASP A 276 7.71 19.83 -15.17
N LYS A 277 8.95 19.58 -15.59
CA LYS A 277 10.07 20.52 -15.48
C LYS A 277 9.87 21.81 -16.28
N SER A 278 9.11 21.76 -17.38
CA SER A 278 8.92 22.92 -18.25
C SER A 278 7.96 23.94 -17.63
N SER A 279 6.79 23.48 -17.19
CA SER A 279 5.80 24.33 -16.48
C SER A 279 6.06 24.49 -14.99
N LYS A 280 7.02 23.73 -14.43
CA LYS A 280 7.39 23.72 -13.01
C LYS A 280 6.19 23.48 -12.10
N GLY A 281 5.39 22.44 -12.36
CA GLY A 281 4.22 22.10 -11.55
C GLY A 281 3.82 20.64 -11.70
N ILE A 282 2.83 20.20 -10.93
CA ILE A 282 2.29 18.84 -11.00
C ILE A 282 1.23 18.77 -12.08
N VAL A 283 1.33 17.77 -12.95
CA VAL A 283 0.51 17.63 -14.14
C VAL A 283 0.15 16.17 -14.36
N PHE A 284 -0.90 15.93 -15.15
CA PHE A 284 -1.03 14.67 -15.86
C PHE A 284 -1.58 14.91 -17.26
N THR A 285 -1.32 13.94 -18.13
CA THR A 285 -1.78 13.91 -19.51
C THR A 285 -2.78 12.79 -19.67
N THR A 286 -3.92 13.05 -20.30
CA THR A 286 -4.97 12.05 -20.51
C THR A 286 -4.54 10.97 -21.51
N ASP A 287 -4.90 9.71 -21.26
CA ASP A 287 -4.70 8.57 -22.16
C ASP A 287 -5.94 8.23 -23.00
N ARG A 288 -7.09 8.82 -22.64
CA ARG A 288 -8.39 8.72 -23.30
C ARG A 288 -9.09 10.08 -23.39
N GLN A 289 -10.17 10.12 -24.15
CA GLN A 289 -11.08 11.28 -24.22
C GLN A 289 -12.13 11.21 -23.10
N TYR A 290 -12.64 12.38 -22.70
CA TYR A 290 -13.75 12.50 -21.75
C TYR A 290 -14.81 13.49 -22.26
N GLN A 291 -16.08 13.15 -22.09
CA GLN A 291 -17.24 13.97 -22.37
C GLN A 291 -17.68 14.77 -21.12
N PRO A 292 -18.39 15.91 -21.27
CA PRO A 292 -18.98 16.61 -20.14
C PRO A 292 -19.85 15.67 -19.29
N GLY A 293 -19.67 15.72 -17.98
CA GLY A 293 -20.35 14.83 -17.03
C GLY A 293 -19.63 13.53 -16.73
N GLU A 294 -18.61 13.14 -17.50
CA GLU A 294 -17.79 11.96 -17.18
C GLU A 294 -16.79 12.27 -16.07
N GLN A 295 -16.64 11.31 -15.14
CA GLN A 295 -15.59 11.35 -14.14
C GLN A 295 -14.22 11.10 -14.80
N VAL A 296 -13.23 11.91 -14.41
CA VAL A 296 -11.85 11.79 -14.85
C VAL A 296 -11.08 10.97 -13.82
N PHE A 297 -10.37 9.94 -14.29
CA PHE A 297 -9.65 8.99 -13.45
C PHE A 297 -8.14 9.05 -13.69
N ILE A 298 -7.39 8.56 -12.70
CA ILE A 298 -5.96 8.25 -12.82
C ILE A 298 -5.66 6.82 -12.35
N SER A 299 -4.47 6.35 -12.65
CA SER A 299 -3.92 5.13 -12.06
C SER A 299 -3.27 5.45 -10.72
N TYR A 300 -3.64 4.73 -9.67
CA TYR A 300 -2.92 4.75 -8.39
C TYR A 300 -1.67 3.84 -8.42
N GLY A 301 -1.36 3.28 -9.59
CA GLY A 301 -0.27 2.37 -9.83
C GLY A 301 -0.72 0.92 -10.02
N LYS A 302 0.22 0.09 -10.46
CA LYS A 302 0.02 -1.35 -10.69
C LYS A 302 0.01 -2.09 -9.34
N LYS A 303 -1.16 -2.15 -8.72
CA LYS A 303 -1.39 -2.70 -7.37
C LYS A 303 -2.37 -3.87 -7.42
N SER A 304 -2.21 -4.84 -6.54
CA SER A 304 -3.23 -5.88 -6.35
C SER A 304 -4.49 -5.31 -5.70
N ASN A 305 -5.60 -6.03 -5.79
CA ASN A 305 -6.82 -5.64 -5.08
C ASN A 305 -6.61 -5.57 -3.56
N GLY A 306 -5.80 -6.46 -3.01
CA GLY A 306 -5.40 -6.40 -1.60
C GLY A 306 -4.63 -5.12 -1.27
N GLU A 307 -3.69 -4.70 -2.12
CA GLU A 307 -2.93 -3.46 -1.93
C GLU A 307 -3.78 -2.19 -2.06
N LEU A 308 -4.78 -2.22 -2.94
CA LEU A 308 -5.76 -1.15 -3.08
C LEU A 308 -6.64 -1.03 -1.83
N LEU A 309 -7.11 -2.16 -1.31
CA LEU A 309 -7.85 -2.19 -0.04
C LEU A 309 -6.98 -1.71 1.13
N LEU A 310 -5.73 -2.18 1.21
CA LEU A 310 -4.77 -1.82 2.25
C LEU A 310 -4.59 -0.31 2.37
N SER A 311 -4.44 0.40 1.25
CA SER A 311 -4.03 1.81 1.23
C SER A 311 -5.21 2.78 1.04
N TYR A 312 -6.21 2.41 0.24
CA TYR A 312 -7.28 3.30 -0.19
C TYR A 312 -8.68 2.87 0.30
N GLY A 313 -8.85 1.63 0.75
CA GLY A 313 -10.12 1.17 1.34
C GLY A 313 -11.19 0.71 0.35
N PHE A 314 -10.81 0.29 -0.86
CA PHE A 314 -11.74 -0.27 -1.84
C PHE A 314 -11.16 -1.50 -2.53
N VAL A 315 -12.04 -2.31 -3.14
CA VAL A 315 -11.70 -3.48 -3.94
C VAL A 315 -12.37 -3.32 -5.31
N PRO A 316 -11.61 -3.23 -6.42
CA PRO A 316 -12.18 -3.24 -7.76
C PRO A 316 -13.07 -4.46 -8.01
N GLU A 317 -14.00 -4.35 -8.95
CA GLU A 317 -14.84 -5.47 -9.37
C GLU A 317 -13.97 -6.64 -9.88
N GLU A 318 -14.43 -7.86 -9.60
CA GLU A 318 -13.70 -9.07 -9.94
C GLU A 318 -13.34 -9.13 -11.43
N GLY A 319 -12.04 -9.25 -11.73
CA GLY A 319 -11.55 -9.38 -13.11
C GLY A 319 -11.31 -8.07 -13.86
N THR A 320 -11.61 -6.91 -13.26
CA THR A 320 -11.35 -5.60 -13.89
C THR A 320 -9.92 -5.10 -13.69
N ASN A 321 -9.24 -5.51 -12.61
CA ASN A 321 -7.87 -5.11 -12.33
C ASN A 321 -6.84 -6.06 -12.99
N PRO A 322 -6.10 -5.63 -14.03
CA PRO A 322 -5.10 -6.47 -14.70
C PRO A 322 -3.83 -6.68 -13.86
N SER A 323 -3.62 -5.86 -12.83
CA SER A 323 -2.49 -5.99 -11.89
C SER A 323 -2.84 -6.81 -10.66
N ASP A 324 -4.06 -7.37 -10.59
CA ASP A 324 -4.51 -8.15 -9.44
C ASP A 324 -3.63 -9.38 -9.20
N SER A 325 -3.39 -9.69 -7.92
CA SER A 325 -2.58 -10.82 -7.52
C SER A 325 -3.06 -11.43 -6.20
N ALA A 326 -2.86 -12.74 -6.07
CA ALA A 326 -3.08 -13.49 -4.83
C ALA A 326 -1.75 -14.04 -4.33
N GLU A 327 -1.40 -13.80 -3.07
CA GLU A 327 -0.16 -14.30 -2.48
C GLU A 327 -0.28 -15.79 -2.12
N LEU A 328 0.57 -16.63 -2.70
CA LEU A 328 0.71 -18.03 -2.29
C LEU A 328 1.94 -18.22 -1.40
N SER A 329 1.70 -18.66 -0.16
CA SER A 329 2.75 -19.00 0.79
C SER A 329 3.30 -20.38 0.48
N LEU A 330 4.60 -20.49 0.25
CA LEU A 330 5.34 -21.75 0.18
C LEU A 330 6.29 -21.83 1.37
N SER A 331 6.60 -23.04 1.84
CA SER A 331 7.43 -23.22 3.03
C SER A 331 8.32 -24.46 2.98
N LEU A 332 9.46 -24.39 3.65
CA LEU A 332 10.31 -25.54 3.95
C LEU A 332 9.72 -26.34 5.12
N GLU A 333 9.63 -27.65 4.94
CA GLU A 333 9.22 -28.58 5.99
C GLU A 333 10.39 -28.89 6.93
N LYS A 334 10.15 -28.81 8.24
CA LYS A 334 11.19 -29.08 9.25
C LYS A 334 11.69 -30.52 9.24
N SER A 335 10.90 -31.44 8.67
CA SER A 335 11.25 -32.85 8.50
C SER A 335 12.18 -33.10 7.30
N ASP A 336 12.49 -32.09 6.48
CA ASP A 336 13.43 -32.22 5.37
C ASP A 336 14.84 -32.54 5.89
N LYS A 337 15.48 -33.58 5.32
CA LYS A 337 16.83 -34.00 5.68
C LYS A 337 17.87 -32.89 5.48
N CYS A 338 17.63 -31.99 4.54
CA CYS A 338 18.47 -30.85 4.20
C CYS A 338 17.88 -29.51 4.67
N TYR A 339 16.97 -29.52 5.66
CA TYR A 339 16.29 -28.32 6.12
C TYR A 339 17.25 -27.18 6.50
N LYS A 340 18.33 -27.50 7.22
CA LYS A 340 19.29 -26.49 7.71
C LYS A 340 20.03 -25.84 6.55
N GLU A 341 20.51 -26.63 5.62
CA GLU A 341 21.27 -26.21 4.45
C GLU A 341 20.40 -25.37 3.50
N LYS A 342 19.16 -25.81 3.24
CA LYS A 342 18.19 -25.04 2.43
C LYS A 342 17.81 -23.71 3.11
N LEU A 343 17.59 -23.73 4.42
CA LEU A 343 17.28 -22.51 5.18
C LEU A 343 18.44 -21.52 5.21
N GLU A 344 19.67 -22.01 5.35
CA GLU A 344 20.88 -21.19 5.30
C GLU A 344 21.05 -20.53 3.93
N ALA A 345 20.85 -21.30 2.85
CA ALA A 345 20.86 -20.76 1.48
C ALA A 345 19.80 -19.67 1.29
N LEU A 346 18.56 -19.90 1.73
CA LEU A 346 17.48 -18.89 1.68
C LEU A 346 17.86 -17.61 2.44
N ARG A 347 18.37 -17.74 3.67
CA ARG A 347 18.75 -16.61 4.52
C ARG A 347 19.85 -15.76 3.91
N LYS A 348 20.84 -16.38 3.25
CA LYS A 348 21.91 -15.67 2.54
C LYS A 348 21.38 -14.71 1.46
N HIS A 349 20.23 -15.04 0.86
CA HIS A 349 19.57 -14.21 -0.17
C HIS A 349 18.40 -13.39 0.36
N GLY A 350 18.24 -13.29 1.69
CA GLY A 350 17.22 -12.50 2.36
C GLY A 350 15.82 -13.10 2.32
N LEU A 351 15.70 -14.41 2.08
CA LEU A 351 14.46 -15.17 2.16
C LEU A 351 14.34 -15.87 3.52
N SER A 352 13.11 -16.22 3.87
CA SER A 352 12.79 -16.97 5.09
C SER A 352 12.33 -18.38 4.74
N ALA A 353 12.20 -19.24 5.76
CA ALA A 353 11.67 -20.59 5.59
C ALA A 353 10.26 -20.61 5.00
N SER A 354 9.47 -19.55 5.18
CA SER A 354 8.19 -19.32 4.52
C SER A 354 8.29 -18.07 3.64
N HIS A 355 7.79 -18.15 2.41
CA HIS A 355 7.80 -17.02 1.50
C HIS A 355 6.52 -16.97 0.67
N CYS A 356 5.99 -15.76 0.47
CA CYS A 356 4.81 -15.52 -0.34
C CYS A 356 5.22 -15.13 -1.77
N PHE A 357 4.56 -15.72 -2.75
CA PHE A 357 4.75 -15.41 -4.16
C PHE A 357 3.45 -14.88 -4.77
N PRO A 358 3.49 -13.74 -5.48
CA PRO A 358 2.29 -13.17 -6.09
C PRO A 358 1.88 -13.97 -7.32
N LEU A 359 0.73 -14.62 -7.26
CA LEU A 359 0.09 -15.28 -8.40
C LEU A 359 -0.77 -14.27 -9.15
N GLN A 360 -0.82 -14.38 -10.47
CA GLN A 360 -1.73 -13.62 -11.33
C GLN A 360 -2.53 -14.59 -12.20
N VAL A 361 -3.66 -14.12 -12.75
CA VAL A 361 -4.43 -14.91 -13.73
C VAL A 361 -3.61 -15.30 -14.98
N THR A 362 -2.57 -14.52 -15.28
CA THR A 362 -1.62 -14.75 -16.38
C THR A 362 -0.54 -15.79 -16.05
N GLY A 363 -0.31 -16.10 -14.77
CA GLY A 363 0.69 -17.08 -14.35
C GLY A 363 1.33 -16.73 -13.00
N TRP A 364 2.53 -17.27 -12.78
CA TRP A 364 3.29 -17.09 -11.55
C TRP A 364 4.74 -16.67 -11.85
N PRO A 365 5.41 -16.02 -10.89
CA PRO A 365 6.80 -15.61 -11.04
C PRO A 365 7.73 -16.83 -11.14
N VAL A 366 8.80 -16.71 -11.94
CA VAL A 366 9.84 -17.76 -12.08
C VAL A 366 10.54 -18.06 -10.74
N GLN A 367 10.62 -17.06 -9.86
CA GLN A 367 11.14 -17.17 -8.50
C GLN A 367 10.42 -18.25 -7.69
N MET A 368 9.11 -18.39 -7.89
CA MET A 368 8.29 -19.40 -7.22
C MET A 368 8.72 -20.82 -7.63
N MET A 369 9.04 -21.02 -8.91
CA MET A 369 9.56 -22.30 -9.40
C MET A 369 10.94 -22.59 -8.83
N ALA A 370 11.85 -21.61 -8.80
CA ALA A 370 13.16 -21.77 -8.18
C ALA A 370 13.06 -22.16 -6.69
N TYR A 371 12.15 -21.54 -5.95
CA TYR A 371 11.88 -21.91 -4.57
C TYR A 371 11.33 -23.35 -4.47
N ALA A 372 10.37 -23.72 -5.32
CA ALA A 372 9.83 -25.08 -5.34
C ALA A 372 10.90 -26.13 -5.70
N TYR A 373 11.79 -25.85 -6.64
CA TYR A 373 12.94 -26.72 -6.93
C TYR A 373 13.84 -26.87 -5.71
N LEU A 374 14.16 -25.79 -4.99
CA LEU A 374 14.94 -25.87 -3.75
C LEU A 374 14.26 -26.79 -2.74
N VAL A 375 12.95 -26.63 -2.54
CA VAL A 375 12.16 -27.43 -1.60
C VAL A 375 12.25 -28.92 -1.96
N VAL A 376 12.04 -29.30 -3.22
CA VAL A 376 12.03 -30.71 -3.63
C VAL A 376 13.41 -31.30 -3.91
N SER A 377 14.47 -30.48 -3.89
CA SER A 377 15.83 -30.95 -4.21
C SER A 377 16.35 -31.96 -3.19
N PRO A 378 16.92 -33.10 -3.65
CA PRO A 378 17.49 -34.10 -2.77
C PRO A 378 18.87 -33.70 -2.21
N PRO A 379 19.40 -34.41 -1.20
CA PRO A 379 20.74 -34.15 -0.65
C PRO A 379 21.88 -34.20 -1.68
N SER A 380 21.73 -34.95 -2.77
CA SER A 380 22.74 -35.00 -3.86
C SER A 380 22.89 -33.68 -4.61
N MET A 381 21.92 -32.77 -4.50
CA MET A 381 21.93 -31.44 -5.14
C MET A 381 22.35 -30.32 -4.20
N LEU A 382 23.08 -30.64 -3.11
CA LEU A 382 23.51 -29.65 -2.11
C LEU A 382 24.30 -28.48 -2.73
N ARG A 383 25.06 -28.74 -3.81
CA ARG A 383 25.84 -27.70 -4.52
C ARG A 383 24.96 -26.67 -5.24
N GLN A 384 23.72 -27.02 -5.55
CA GLN A 384 22.77 -26.18 -6.29
C GLN A 384 21.85 -25.36 -5.37
N PHE A 385 21.84 -25.61 -4.05
CA PHE A 385 20.92 -24.93 -3.13
C PHE A 385 21.11 -23.42 -3.09
N ASP A 386 22.37 -22.94 -3.10
CA ASP A 386 22.67 -21.51 -3.08
C ASP A 386 22.17 -20.80 -4.36
N GLU A 387 22.36 -21.44 -5.52
CA GLU A 387 21.90 -20.93 -6.82
C GLU A 387 20.37 -20.87 -6.88
N LEU A 388 19.69 -21.94 -6.44
CA LEU A 388 18.23 -22.00 -6.38
C LEU A 388 17.66 -20.96 -5.41
N ALA A 389 18.27 -20.78 -4.24
CA ALA A 389 17.86 -19.76 -3.28
C ALA A 389 18.10 -18.33 -3.82
N ALA A 390 19.19 -18.11 -4.55
CA ALA A 390 19.45 -16.85 -5.24
C ALA A 390 18.38 -16.56 -6.31
N ALA A 391 18.05 -17.54 -7.15
CA ALA A 391 17.03 -17.40 -8.18
C ALA A 391 15.60 -17.27 -7.63
N ALA A 392 15.33 -17.82 -6.45
CA ALA A 392 14.09 -17.58 -5.73
C ALA A 392 13.99 -16.16 -5.17
N SER A 393 15.12 -15.46 -4.99
CA SER A 393 15.15 -14.09 -4.50
C SER A 393 14.90 -13.10 -5.64
N SER A 394 14.06 -12.10 -5.39
CA SER A 394 13.78 -11.02 -6.35
C SER A 394 14.91 -9.99 -6.49
N LYS A 395 16.02 -10.14 -5.73
CA LYS A 395 17.10 -9.15 -5.62
C LYS A 395 18.13 -9.19 -6.74
N THR A 396 18.33 -10.34 -7.40
CA THR A 396 19.24 -10.43 -8.54
C THR A 396 18.53 -9.93 -9.80
N GLY A 397 19.00 -8.83 -10.38
CA GLY A 397 18.45 -8.24 -11.61
C GLY A 397 18.45 -9.17 -12.83
N ALA A 398 19.04 -10.36 -12.73
CA ALA A 398 18.89 -11.45 -13.68
C ALA A 398 17.65 -12.30 -13.32
N ARG A 399 16.58 -12.18 -14.11
CA ARG A 399 15.47 -13.14 -14.13
C ARG A 399 15.95 -14.42 -14.80
N GLN A 400 16.74 -15.22 -14.09
CA GLN A 400 17.22 -16.49 -14.63
C GLN A 400 16.11 -17.53 -14.46
N ASP A 401 15.53 -17.97 -15.59
CA ASP A 401 14.59 -19.09 -15.60
C ASP A 401 15.39 -20.38 -15.46
N ILE A 402 15.67 -20.76 -14.21
CA ILE A 402 16.38 -22.01 -13.92
C ILE A 402 15.40 -23.18 -14.10
N ARG A 403 15.81 -24.19 -14.86
CA ARG A 403 15.01 -25.38 -15.17
C ARG A 403 15.75 -26.63 -14.71
N PHE A 404 15.05 -27.47 -13.96
CA PHE A 404 15.48 -28.82 -13.60
C PHE A 404 14.39 -29.81 -14.04
N PRO A 405 14.41 -30.26 -15.31
CA PRO A 405 13.36 -31.13 -15.87
C PRO A 405 13.07 -32.36 -15.01
N GLU A 406 14.08 -32.92 -14.36
CA GLU A 406 13.98 -34.06 -13.45
C GLU A 406 13.21 -33.77 -12.15
N LEU A 407 13.11 -32.49 -11.75
CA LEU A 407 12.37 -32.04 -10.57
C LEU A 407 11.02 -31.40 -10.91
N ASP A 408 10.73 -31.10 -12.18
CA ASP A 408 9.52 -30.39 -12.62
C ASP A 408 8.24 -31.02 -12.06
N GLY A 409 8.11 -32.34 -12.16
CA GLY A 409 6.92 -33.04 -11.68
C GLY A 409 6.71 -32.93 -10.17
N GLN A 410 7.81 -32.94 -9.40
CA GLN A 410 7.78 -32.80 -7.94
C GLN A 410 7.51 -31.35 -7.53
N ALA A 411 8.18 -30.39 -8.15
CA ALA A 411 8.01 -28.96 -7.87
C ALA A 411 6.58 -28.48 -8.22
N LEU A 412 6.04 -28.87 -9.38
CA LEU A 412 4.67 -28.54 -9.78
C LEU A 412 3.63 -29.17 -8.84
N ARG A 413 3.87 -30.40 -8.36
CA ARG A 413 2.98 -31.05 -7.38
C ARG A 413 3.03 -30.35 -6.03
N PHE A 414 4.22 -30.03 -5.53
CA PHE A 414 4.39 -29.25 -4.30
C PHE A 414 3.64 -27.91 -4.36
N ILE A 415 3.75 -27.18 -5.47
CA ILE A 415 3.00 -25.93 -5.66
C ILE A 415 1.49 -26.19 -5.70
N LEU A 416 1.05 -27.23 -6.41
CA LEU A 416 -0.37 -27.59 -6.52
C LEU A 416 -0.97 -27.88 -5.14
N ASP A 417 -0.30 -28.67 -4.31
CA ASP A 417 -0.79 -29.04 -2.98
C ASP A 417 -0.98 -27.79 -2.09
N ASN A 418 -0.03 -26.86 -2.11
CA ASN A 418 -0.14 -25.58 -1.40
C ASN A 418 -1.26 -24.69 -1.96
N CYS A 419 -1.42 -24.67 -3.28
CA CYS A 419 -2.49 -23.94 -3.95
C CYS A 419 -3.88 -24.49 -3.57
N GLU A 420 -4.03 -25.81 -3.51
CA GLU A 420 -5.29 -26.47 -3.11
C GLU A 420 -5.63 -26.23 -1.64
N ALA A 421 -4.63 -26.27 -0.75
CA ALA A 421 -4.82 -25.89 0.65
C ALA A 421 -5.26 -24.42 0.80
N SER A 422 -4.67 -23.52 0.01
CA SER A 422 -5.09 -22.11 -0.02
C SER A 422 -6.53 -21.98 -0.50
N ILE A 423 -6.90 -22.59 -1.64
CA ILE A 423 -8.28 -22.58 -2.17
C ILE A 423 -9.30 -23.07 -1.14
N ALA A 424 -8.98 -24.13 -0.39
CA ALA A 424 -9.85 -24.64 0.67
C ALA A 424 -10.09 -23.61 1.77
N LYS A 425 -9.04 -22.89 2.19
CA LYS A 425 -9.13 -21.79 3.17
C LYS A 425 -10.07 -20.68 2.71
N TYR A 426 -9.91 -20.20 1.47
CA TYR A 426 -10.80 -19.18 0.90
C TYR A 426 -12.25 -19.66 0.76
N SER A 427 -12.43 -20.91 0.34
CA SER A 427 -13.77 -21.49 0.16
C SER A 427 -14.51 -21.62 1.48
N LYS A 428 -13.82 -22.06 2.54
CA LYS A 428 -14.36 -22.12 3.91
C LYS A 428 -14.81 -20.73 4.38
N PHE A 429 -13.94 -19.72 4.25
CA PHE A 429 -14.28 -18.35 4.62
C PHE A 429 -15.52 -17.83 3.89
N LEU A 430 -15.62 -18.05 2.57
CA LEU A 430 -16.76 -17.59 1.78
C LEU A 430 -18.06 -18.28 2.20
N GLN A 431 -18.03 -19.56 2.55
CA GLN A 431 -19.19 -20.30 3.07
C GLN A 431 -19.65 -19.76 4.43
N GLU A 432 -18.71 -19.51 5.34
CA GLU A 432 -18.99 -19.02 6.70
C GLU A 432 -19.37 -17.53 6.70
N SER A 433 -18.91 -16.75 5.73
CA SER A 433 -19.16 -15.30 5.69
C SER A 433 -20.66 -14.97 5.64
N GLY A 434 -21.51 -15.82 5.07
CA GLY A 434 -22.97 -15.63 5.01
C GLY A 434 -23.63 -15.40 6.38
N SER A 435 -23.13 -16.02 7.45
CA SER A 435 -23.75 -16.00 8.79
C SER A 435 -23.04 -15.11 9.82
N MET A 436 -21.94 -14.43 9.46
CA MET A 436 -21.05 -13.74 10.41
C MET A 436 -21.65 -12.55 11.21
N ASP A 437 -22.81 -12.00 10.83
CA ASP A 437 -23.33 -10.74 11.41
C ASP A 437 -24.77 -10.82 12.00
N LEU A 438 -25.18 -11.98 12.53
CA LEU A 438 -26.57 -12.21 12.98
C LEU A 438 -26.96 -11.57 14.34
N ASP A 439 -26.05 -11.01 15.13
CA ASP A 439 -26.30 -10.66 16.54
C ASP A 439 -26.14 -9.16 16.90
N PHE A 440 -26.96 -8.19 16.42
CA PHE A 440 -26.71 -6.76 16.79
C PHE A 440 -27.91 -5.84 17.08
N THR A 441 -27.62 -4.84 17.93
CA THR A 441 -28.56 -3.91 18.59
C THR A 441 -28.51 -2.44 18.07
N SER A 442 -27.62 -2.08 17.10
CA SER A 442 -27.50 -0.70 16.57
C SER A 442 -27.32 -0.62 15.04
N PRO A 443 -28.14 0.15 14.29
CA PRO A 443 -28.09 0.23 12.82
C PRO A 443 -26.78 0.78 12.22
N LYS A 444 -26.12 1.77 12.85
CA LYS A 444 -24.88 2.38 12.31
C LYS A 444 -23.71 1.39 12.31
N GLN A 445 -23.58 0.62 13.39
CA GLN A 445 -22.53 -0.41 13.50
C GLN A 445 -22.78 -1.56 12.52
N LEU A 446 -24.06 -1.91 12.30
CA LEU A 446 -24.45 -2.90 11.31
C LEU A 446 -24.02 -2.47 9.89
N ASN A 447 -24.31 -1.23 9.49
CA ASN A 447 -23.93 -0.72 8.16
C ASN A 447 -22.42 -0.75 7.91
N ARG A 448 -21.61 -0.32 8.91
CA ARG A 448 -20.15 -0.40 8.79
C ARG A 448 -19.69 -1.85 8.60
N ARG A 449 -20.16 -2.78 9.43
CA ARG A 449 -19.72 -4.17 9.37
C ARG A 449 -20.10 -4.84 8.07
N LEU A 450 -21.33 -4.62 7.59
CA LEU A 450 -21.77 -5.10 6.29
C LEU A 450 -20.87 -4.59 5.17
N PHE A 451 -20.47 -3.31 5.22
CA PHE A 451 -19.54 -2.73 4.27
C PHE A 451 -18.14 -3.38 4.32
N LEU A 452 -17.54 -3.51 5.50
CA LEU A 452 -16.22 -4.16 5.65
C LEU A 452 -16.24 -5.62 5.20
N LYS A 453 -17.30 -6.34 5.58
CA LYS A 453 -17.54 -7.71 5.13
C LYS A 453 -17.64 -7.79 3.61
N GLN A 454 -18.39 -6.90 2.97
CA GLN A 454 -18.52 -6.90 1.52
C GLN A 454 -17.17 -6.69 0.82
N LEU A 455 -16.34 -5.77 1.32
CA LEU A 455 -14.98 -5.56 0.79
C LEU A 455 -14.13 -6.84 0.93
N ALA A 456 -14.17 -7.49 2.09
CA ALA A 456 -13.45 -8.72 2.33
C ALA A 456 -13.92 -9.89 1.45
N VAL A 457 -15.24 -10.03 1.28
CA VAL A 457 -15.84 -11.04 0.38
C VAL A 457 -15.42 -10.80 -1.06
N ASN A 458 -15.49 -9.55 -1.55
CA ASN A 458 -15.06 -9.19 -2.90
C ASN A 458 -13.58 -9.52 -3.14
N LEU A 459 -12.72 -9.18 -2.16
CA LEU A 459 -11.29 -9.52 -2.23
C LEU A 459 -11.08 -11.04 -2.28
N CYS A 460 -11.78 -11.78 -1.43
CA CYS A 460 -11.66 -13.24 -1.39
C CYS A 460 -12.14 -13.91 -2.68
N TYR A 461 -13.18 -13.38 -3.32
CA TYR A 461 -13.61 -13.86 -4.64
C TYR A 461 -12.50 -13.66 -5.69
N SER A 462 -11.92 -12.45 -5.79
CA SER A 462 -10.90 -12.17 -6.81
C SER A 462 -9.60 -12.96 -6.57
N GLU A 463 -9.13 -13.06 -5.32
CA GLU A 463 -7.95 -13.86 -4.96
C GLU A 463 -8.18 -15.36 -5.23
N ARG A 464 -9.36 -15.90 -4.88
CA ARG A 464 -9.70 -17.30 -5.13
C ARG A 464 -9.79 -17.63 -6.63
N ARG A 465 -10.28 -16.70 -7.47
CA ARG A 465 -10.29 -16.86 -8.93
C ARG A 465 -8.87 -17.03 -9.47
N ILE A 466 -7.91 -16.25 -8.98
CA ILE A 466 -6.50 -16.37 -9.36
C ILE A 466 -5.92 -17.72 -8.94
N LEU A 467 -6.23 -18.17 -7.72
CA LEU A 467 -5.79 -19.48 -7.21
C LEU A 467 -6.36 -20.63 -8.05
N HIS A 468 -7.65 -20.63 -8.38
CA HIS A 468 -8.25 -21.64 -9.26
C HIS A 468 -7.62 -21.65 -10.65
N ARG A 469 -7.32 -20.46 -11.21
CA ARG A 469 -6.62 -20.38 -12.50
C ARG A 469 -5.23 -21.03 -12.41
N THR A 470 -4.51 -20.77 -11.33
CA THR A 470 -3.20 -21.37 -11.07
C THR A 470 -3.30 -22.90 -10.93
N GLN A 471 -4.25 -23.40 -10.13
CA GLN A 471 -4.54 -24.83 -9.98
C GLN A 471 -4.81 -25.51 -11.33
N TYR A 472 -5.64 -24.88 -12.19
CA TYR A 472 -5.93 -25.40 -13.53
C TYR A 472 -4.67 -25.56 -14.38
N ILE A 473 -3.81 -24.53 -14.42
CA ILE A 473 -2.57 -24.56 -15.20
C ILE A 473 -1.62 -25.65 -14.66
N LEU A 474 -1.47 -25.77 -13.34
CA LEU A 474 -0.63 -26.79 -12.71
C LEU A 474 -1.11 -28.22 -13.03
N ARG A 475 -2.42 -28.48 -12.87
CA ARG A 475 -3.03 -29.78 -13.20
C ARG A 475 -2.86 -30.15 -14.67
N ARG A 476 -2.95 -29.16 -15.57
CA ARG A 476 -2.72 -29.37 -17.00
C ARG A 476 -1.27 -29.76 -17.27
N ARG A 477 -0.29 -28.99 -16.76
CA ARG A 477 1.15 -29.31 -16.95
C ARG A 477 1.51 -30.69 -16.42
N LEU A 478 1.03 -31.05 -15.23
CA LEU A 478 1.27 -32.38 -14.66
C LEU A 478 0.65 -33.52 -15.49
N ARG A 479 -0.47 -33.28 -16.18
CA ARG A 479 -1.10 -34.25 -17.08
C ARG A 479 -0.30 -34.40 -18.39
N ASP A 480 0.16 -33.28 -18.94
CA ASP A 480 0.95 -33.28 -20.17
C ASP A 480 2.27 -34.06 -19.95
N MET A 481 2.96 -33.85 -18.82
CA MET A 481 4.16 -34.62 -18.44
C MET A 481 3.91 -36.13 -18.36
N ARG A 482 2.80 -36.56 -17.73
CA ARG A 482 2.43 -37.98 -17.68
C ARG A 482 2.15 -38.55 -19.07
N THR A 483 1.61 -37.74 -19.97
CA THR A 483 1.30 -38.16 -21.34
C THR A 483 2.58 -38.31 -22.17
N ASP A 484 3.56 -37.44 -21.97
CA ASP A 484 4.87 -37.52 -22.63
C ASP A 484 5.70 -38.70 -22.09
N GLU A 485 5.66 -38.96 -20.78
CA GLU A 485 6.23 -40.17 -20.16
C GLU A 485 5.59 -41.46 -20.72
N LEU A 486 4.29 -41.45 -21.04
CA LEU A 486 3.60 -42.59 -21.66
C LEU A 486 3.87 -42.72 -23.17
N ARG A 487 4.34 -41.65 -23.84
CA ARG A 487 4.71 -41.65 -25.27
C ARG A 487 6.18 -42.02 -25.50
N ALA A 488 7.08 -41.70 -24.57
CA ALA A 488 8.50 -42.02 -24.68
C ALA A 488 8.82 -43.53 -24.86
N PRO A 489 8.12 -44.49 -24.20
CA PRO A 489 8.31 -45.92 -24.43
C PRO A 489 7.88 -46.36 -25.84
N ARG A 490 6.87 -45.70 -26.44
CA ARG A 490 6.35 -46.09 -27.77
C ARG A 490 7.29 -45.74 -28.92
N ILE A 491 8.24 -44.83 -28.72
CA ILE A 491 9.27 -44.51 -29.71
C ILE A 491 10.41 -45.55 -29.65
N PHE A 492 10.71 -46.09 -28.47
CA PHE A 492 11.70 -47.16 -28.30
C PHE A 492 11.18 -48.54 -28.73
N ASP A 493 9.89 -48.83 -28.53
CA ASP A 493 9.28 -50.07 -29.04
C ASP A 493 9.19 -50.11 -30.58
N GLY A 494 9.21 -48.95 -31.25
CA GLY A 494 9.27 -48.86 -32.72
C GLY A 494 10.64 -49.23 -33.31
N PHE A 495 11.73 -49.08 -32.55
CA PHE A 495 13.09 -49.39 -33.02
C PHE A 495 13.46 -50.87 -32.89
N TRP A 496 12.82 -51.62 -31.99
CA TRP A 496 13.07 -53.07 -31.83
C TRP A 496 12.37 -53.95 -32.88
N ASN A 497 11.42 -53.41 -33.63
CA ASN A 497 10.75 -54.12 -34.73
C ASN A 497 11.44 -53.95 -36.11
N LEU A 498 12.60 -53.28 -36.16
CA LEU A 498 13.42 -53.14 -37.37
C LEU A 498 14.63 -54.10 -37.41
N PHE A 499 14.83 -54.92 -36.37
CA PHE A 499 15.89 -55.93 -36.30
C PHE A 499 15.36 -57.34 -35.94
N LYS A 500 14.28 -57.77 -36.62
CA LYS A 500 13.88 -59.18 -36.69
C LYS A 500 13.62 -59.60 -38.13
#